data_AF-A0A843KP34-F1
#
_entry.id   AF-A0A843KP34-F1
#
_cell.length_a   1.000
_cell.length_b   1.000
_cell.length_c   1.000
_cell.angle_alpha   90.00
_cell.angle_beta   90.00
_cell.angle_gamma   90.00
#
_symmetry.space_group_name_H-M   'P 1'
#
loop_
_entity.id
_entity.type
_entity.pdbx_description
1 polymer ?
#
loop_
_entity_poly.entity_id
_entity_poly.type
_entity_poly.pdbx_seq_one_letter_code
_entity_poly.pdbx_strand_id
1 'polypeptide(L)'
;MAEATEIGVVEAYERLAREVLDRPESIPSAIHNLLLKLAETHPGAVYWIVRKFYQEYLRLYVSDTGYIGIADRYEPGLMYPGDINLYMVPESPQPGDVVQITFTDKNEVSIYVIHGRVLRCNEDRSVQVEDTSTGEDYRVVDWNILGKLVKVIPFGSVEWQELFPASGIPKEWLTTSVEGNIRSLQESDASGKDEAIAELKRRLRELV
;
A
#
# COMPACT_ATOMS: atom_id res chain seq x y z
N MET A 1 10.64 28.10 -25.78
CA MET A 1 10.32 28.26 -24.33
C MET A 1 10.14 26.93 -23.59
N ALA A 2 10.03 25.78 -24.25
CA ALA A 2 10.00 24.47 -23.58
C ALA A 2 11.42 23.91 -23.26
N GLU A 3 12.39 24.09 -24.16
CA GLU A 3 13.78 23.58 -23.96
C GLU A 3 14.52 24.24 -22.79
N ALA A 4 14.30 25.54 -22.54
CA ALA A 4 14.99 26.26 -21.46
C ALA A 4 14.60 25.76 -20.05
N THR A 5 13.41 25.18 -19.91
CA THR A 5 12.89 24.66 -18.64
C THR A 5 13.41 23.24 -18.39
N GLU A 6 13.55 22.44 -19.45
CA GLU A 6 14.09 21.07 -19.39
C GLU A 6 15.59 21.07 -19.02
N ILE A 7 16.37 21.99 -19.60
CA ILE A 7 17.80 22.15 -19.30
C ILE A 7 18.01 22.51 -17.82
N GLY A 8 17.19 23.40 -17.25
CA GLY A 8 17.32 23.81 -15.84
C GLY A 8 16.93 22.71 -14.83
N VAL A 9 16.04 21.79 -15.23
CA VAL A 9 15.64 20.65 -14.40
C VAL A 9 16.74 19.58 -14.36
N VAL A 10 17.39 19.31 -15.50
CA VAL A 10 18.53 18.38 -15.58
C VAL A 10 19.72 18.87 -14.75
N GLU A 11 20.06 20.17 -14.84
CA GLU A 11 21.12 20.77 -14.03
C GLU A 11 20.83 20.70 -12.53
N ALA A 12 19.55 20.82 -12.13
CA ALA A 12 19.14 20.68 -10.73
C ALA A 12 19.34 19.24 -10.22
N TYR A 13 18.99 18.23 -11.03
CA TYR A 13 19.20 16.83 -10.68
C TYR A 13 20.68 16.44 -10.64
N GLU A 14 21.50 16.94 -11.56
CA GLU A 14 22.95 16.70 -11.56
C GLU A 14 23.64 17.30 -10.33
N ARG A 15 23.23 18.51 -9.92
CA ARG A 15 23.73 19.14 -8.69
C ARG A 15 23.38 18.30 -7.46
N LEU A 16 22.12 17.84 -7.39
CA LEU A 16 21.63 16.99 -6.30
C LEU A 16 22.37 15.65 -6.23
N ALA A 17 22.66 15.04 -7.37
CA ALA A 17 23.43 13.80 -7.43
C ALA A 17 24.86 13.98 -6.88
N ARG A 18 25.54 15.09 -7.19
CA ARG A 18 26.89 15.39 -6.65
C ARG A 18 26.87 15.63 -5.14
N GLU A 19 25.87 16.34 -4.62
CA GLU A 19 25.73 16.59 -3.18
C GLU A 19 25.57 15.29 -2.36
N VAL A 20 24.95 14.25 -2.93
CA VAL A 20 24.81 12.92 -2.31
C VAL A 20 26.13 12.15 -2.35
N LEU A 21 26.87 12.22 -3.46
CA LEU A 21 28.13 11.50 -3.65
C LEU A 21 29.28 12.05 -2.77
N ASP A 22 29.26 13.35 -2.45
CA ASP A 22 30.31 14.00 -1.66
C ASP A 22 30.19 13.80 -0.13
N ARG A 23 29.17 13.08 0.37
CA ARG A 23 28.95 12.85 1.82
C ARG A 23 28.95 11.36 2.22
N PRO A 24 30.12 10.72 2.32
CA PRO A 24 30.22 9.27 2.53
C PRO A 24 29.73 8.77 3.90
N GLU A 25 29.75 9.59 4.96
CA GLU A 25 29.45 9.13 6.33
C GLU A 25 27.97 9.19 6.73
N SER A 26 27.08 9.72 5.88
CA SER A 26 25.64 9.83 6.20
C SER A 26 24.72 9.72 4.98
N ILE A 27 25.13 8.91 3.98
CA ILE A 27 24.36 8.64 2.76
C ILE A 27 22.86 8.41 3.04
N PRO A 28 22.44 7.64 4.07
CA PRO A 28 21.02 7.47 4.39
C PRO A 28 20.30 8.79 4.73
N SER A 29 20.91 9.64 5.55
CA SER A 29 20.35 10.94 5.95
C SER A 29 20.35 11.95 4.79
N ALA A 30 21.35 11.89 3.91
CA ALA A 30 21.42 12.75 2.73
C ALA A 30 20.32 12.39 1.72
N ILE A 31 20.15 11.09 1.43
CA ILE A 31 19.08 10.58 0.56
C ILE A 31 17.70 10.88 1.18
N HIS A 32 17.54 10.66 2.48
CA HIS A 32 16.29 10.95 3.18
C HIS A 32 15.91 12.44 3.08
N ASN A 33 16.85 13.34 3.36
CA ASN A 33 16.62 14.79 3.28
C ASN A 33 16.36 15.26 1.84
N LEU A 34 16.98 14.60 0.86
CA LEU A 34 16.74 14.86 -0.55
C LEU A 34 15.31 14.47 -0.96
N LEU A 35 14.88 13.25 -0.61
CA LEU A 35 13.54 12.76 -0.90
C LEU A 35 12.47 13.63 -0.20
N LEU A 36 12.72 14.08 1.03
CA LEU A 36 11.84 15.01 1.74
C LEU A 36 11.67 16.34 0.99
N LYS A 37 12.77 16.99 0.59
CA LYS A 37 12.70 18.25 -0.19
C LYS A 37 12.02 18.06 -1.55
N LEU A 38 12.29 16.95 -2.22
CA LEU A 38 11.63 16.63 -3.49
C LEU A 38 10.13 16.37 -3.28
N ALA A 39 9.72 15.82 -2.13
CA ALA A 39 8.32 15.56 -1.84
C ALA A 39 7.51 16.85 -1.63
N GLU A 40 8.14 17.95 -1.20
CA GLU A 40 7.49 19.26 -1.06
C GLU A 40 6.98 19.82 -2.40
N THR A 41 7.61 19.44 -3.51
CA THR A 41 7.29 19.99 -4.85
C THR A 41 6.81 18.94 -5.84
N HIS A 42 7.27 17.69 -5.71
CA HIS A 42 7.01 16.58 -6.63
C HIS A 42 6.76 15.26 -5.87
N PRO A 43 5.74 15.21 -4.99
CA PRO A 43 5.49 14.07 -4.10
C PRO A 43 5.24 12.75 -4.86
N GLY A 44 4.56 12.80 -6.00
CA GLY A 44 4.32 11.61 -6.84
C GLY A 44 5.62 11.01 -7.39
N ALA A 45 6.57 11.84 -7.82
CA ALA A 45 7.86 11.37 -8.35
C ALA A 45 8.69 10.69 -7.26
N VAL A 46 8.72 11.26 -6.06
CA VAL A 46 9.39 10.66 -4.90
C VAL A 46 8.78 9.31 -4.54
N TYR A 47 7.45 9.23 -4.51
CA TYR A 47 6.74 7.97 -4.27
C TYR A 47 7.13 6.88 -5.29
N TRP A 48 7.12 7.20 -6.58
CA TRP A 48 7.47 6.23 -7.64
C TRP A 48 8.93 5.80 -7.61
N ILE A 49 9.86 6.73 -7.33
CA ILE A 49 11.29 6.43 -7.19
C ILE A 49 11.52 5.48 -6.01
N VAL A 50 10.88 5.76 -4.87
CA VAL A 50 10.97 4.90 -3.67
C VAL A 50 10.35 3.53 -3.93
N ARG A 51 9.19 3.47 -4.60
CA ARG A 51 8.54 2.21 -5.00
C ARG A 51 9.44 1.37 -5.90
N LYS A 52 10.04 1.99 -6.93
CA LYS A 52 10.98 1.30 -7.84
C LYS A 52 12.25 0.86 -7.13
N PHE A 53 12.80 1.69 -6.23
CA PHE A 53 13.94 1.32 -5.39
C PHE A 53 13.62 0.10 -4.51
N TYR A 54 12.46 0.07 -3.85
CA TYR A 54 12.03 -1.08 -3.05
C TYR A 54 11.84 -2.34 -3.89
N GLN A 55 11.29 -2.22 -5.11
CA GLN A 55 11.17 -3.34 -6.04
C GLN A 55 12.55 -3.91 -6.41
N GLU A 56 13.50 -3.05 -6.76
CA GLU A 56 14.82 -3.47 -7.26
C GLU A 56 15.74 -3.96 -6.14
N TYR A 57 15.70 -3.33 -4.97
CA TYR A 57 16.65 -3.60 -3.89
C TYR A 57 16.13 -4.64 -2.87
N LEU A 58 14.85 -4.59 -2.50
CA LEU A 58 14.26 -5.55 -1.55
C LEU A 58 13.63 -6.77 -2.24
N ARG A 59 13.64 -6.82 -3.59
CA ARG A 59 13.04 -7.89 -4.39
C ARG A 59 11.55 -8.12 -4.12
N LEU A 60 10.83 -7.06 -3.73
CA LEU A 60 9.37 -7.07 -3.79
C LEU A 60 8.98 -7.04 -5.28
N TYR A 61 8.57 -8.19 -5.82
CA TYR A 61 8.08 -8.30 -7.20
C TYR A 61 6.72 -7.61 -7.32
N VAL A 62 6.75 -6.29 -7.50
CA VAL A 62 5.69 -5.63 -8.25
C VAL A 62 6.01 -5.91 -9.72
N SER A 63 5.53 -7.05 -10.20
CA SER A 63 5.54 -7.39 -11.62
C SER A 63 4.83 -6.28 -12.40
N ASP A 64 5.18 -6.09 -13.67
CA ASP A 64 4.39 -5.29 -14.62
C ASP A 64 2.93 -5.80 -14.75
N THR A 65 2.58 -6.90 -14.07
CA THR A 65 1.22 -7.45 -13.96
C THR A 65 0.60 -7.38 -12.56
N GLY A 66 1.32 -7.02 -11.49
CA GLY A 66 0.77 -7.08 -10.12
C GLY A 66 1.73 -7.39 -8.97
N TYR A 67 1.19 -7.60 -7.76
CA TYR A 67 1.93 -8.05 -6.57
C TYR A 67 1.05 -8.89 -5.64
N ILE A 68 1.70 -9.63 -4.73
CA ILE A 68 1.05 -10.44 -3.70
C ILE A 68 1.27 -9.76 -2.34
N GLY A 69 0.22 -9.58 -1.57
CA GLY A 69 0.30 -9.08 -0.19
C GLY A 69 -0.32 -10.06 0.79
N ILE A 70 0.17 -10.08 2.03
CA ILE A 70 -0.55 -10.72 3.14
C ILE A 70 -1.37 -9.65 3.84
N ALA A 71 -2.66 -9.91 4.02
CA ALA A 71 -3.55 -9.04 4.78
C ALA A 71 -3.04 -8.93 6.23
N ASP A 72 -2.72 -7.72 6.65
CA ASP A 72 -2.28 -7.38 8.01
C ASP A 72 -3.38 -6.76 8.86
N ARG A 73 -4.54 -6.52 8.25
CA ARG A 73 -5.70 -5.84 8.81
C ARG A 73 -6.99 -6.54 8.43
N TYR A 74 -8.02 -6.32 9.24
CA TYR A 74 -9.39 -6.68 8.92
C TYR A 74 -10.02 -5.61 8.04
N GLU A 75 -10.61 -6.04 6.93
CA GLU A 75 -11.48 -5.21 6.10
C GLU A 75 -12.88 -5.82 6.00
N PRO A 76 -13.91 -5.13 6.52
CA PRO A 76 -15.28 -5.65 6.56
C PRO A 76 -15.78 -6.16 5.20
N GLY A 77 -16.18 -7.44 5.17
CA GLY A 77 -16.71 -8.08 3.97
C GLY A 77 -15.71 -8.28 2.84
N LEU A 78 -14.43 -7.95 3.04
CA LEU A 78 -13.40 -8.05 2.01
C LEU A 78 -12.33 -9.07 2.35
N MET A 79 -11.67 -8.93 3.51
CA MET A 79 -10.54 -9.77 3.92
C MET A 79 -10.29 -9.72 5.42
N TYR A 80 -9.62 -10.74 5.92
CA TYR A 80 -9.18 -10.85 7.31
C TYR A 80 -7.65 -10.96 7.38
N PRO A 81 -7.02 -10.56 8.51
CA PRO A 81 -5.61 -10.78 8.74
C PRO A 81 -5.20 -12.23 8.45
N GLY A 82 -4.13 -12.38 7.67
CA GLY A 82 -3.60 -13.65 7.19
C GLY A 82 -4.11 -14.13 5.85
N ASP A 83 -5.14 -13.51 5.27
CA ASP A 83 -5.52 -13.80 3.88
C ASP A 83 -4.40 -13.37 2.92
N ILE A 84 -4.27 -14.07 1.79
CA ILE A 84 -3.32 -13.70 0.73
C ILE A 84 -4.08 -12.90 -0.33
N ASN A 85 -3.62 -11.70 -0.61
CA ASN A 85 -4.21 -10.79 -1.57
C ASN A 85 -3.39 -10.75 -2.85
N LEU A 86 -4.05 -10.94 -3.99
CA LEU A 86 -3.46 -10.76 -5.30
C LEU A 86 -3.91 -9.41 -5.84
N TYR A 87 -2.95 -8.56 -6.19
CA TYR A 87 -3.16 -7.26 -6.80
C TYR A 87 -2.63 -7.26 -8.23
N MET A 88 -3.31 -6.54 -9.12
CA MET A 88 -2.84 -6.23 -10.47
C MET A 88 -2.64 -4.74 -10.67
N VAL A 89 -1.93 -4.37 -11.74
CA VAL A 89 -1.81 -2.97 -12.15
C VAL A 89 -3.20 -2.39 -12.45
N PRO A 90 -3.54 -1.20 -11.94
CA PRO A 90 -4.85 -0.60 -12.14
C PRO A 90 -4.91 0.13 -13.50
N GLU A 91 -4.63 -0.56 -14.62
CA GLU A 91 -4.48 0.08 -15.95
C GLU A 91 -5.75 0.81 -16.44
N SER A 92 -6.91 0.49 -15.88
CA SER A 92 -8.18 1.21 -16.10
C SER A 92 -9.20 0.80 -15.03
N PRO A 93 -9.22 1.45 -13.85
CA PRO A 93 -10.18 1.13 -12.80
C PRO A 93 -11.61 1.21 -13.35
N GLN A 94 -12.46 0.27 -12.98
CA GLN A 94 -13.87 0.25 -13.37
C GLN A 94 -14.76 0.38 -12.13
N PRO A 95 -15.97 0.96 -12.25
CA PRO A 95 -16.96 0.91 -11.19
C PRO A 95 -17.13 -0.51 -10.63
N GLY A 96 -17.05 -0.64 -9.30
CA GLY A 96 -17.12 -1.90 -8.56
C GLY A 96 -15.76 -2.51 -8.22
N ASP A 97 -14.68 -2.14 -8.91
CA ASP A 97 -13.33 -2.60 -8.59
C ASP A 97 -12.93 -2.20 -7.17
N VAL A 98 -12.18 -3.06 -6.49
CA VAL A 98 -11.53 -2.72 -5.21
C VAL A 98 -10.08 -2.40 -5.49
N VAL A 99 -9.65 -1.22 -5.07
CA VAL A 99 -8.27 -0.74 -5.26
C VAL A 99 -7.63 -0.45 -3.92
N GLN A 100 -6.33 -0.71 -3.83
CA GLN A 100 -5.52 -0.33 -2.68
C GLN A 100 -4.95 1.07 -2.91
N ILE A 101 -5.13 1.97 -1.95
CA ILE A 101 -4.89 3.40 -2.12
C ILE A 101 -3.97 3.88 -1.00
N THR A 102 -2.98 4.70 -1.35
CA THR A 102 -2.20 5.45 -0.37
C THR A 102 -2.79 6.82 -0.13
N PHE A 103 -2.91 7.17 1.14
CA PHE A 103 -3.18 8.52 1.59
C PHE A 103 -2.00 9.03 2.38
N THR A 104 -1.81 10.34 2.32
CA THR A 104 -0.84 11.05 3.14
C THR A 104 -1.63 11.98 4.03
N ASP A 105 -1.57 11.74 5.34
CA ASP A 105 -2.02 12.76 6.28
C ASP A 105 -0.96 13.86 6.33
N LYS A 106 -1.32 15.05 5.84
CA LYS A 106 -0.42 16.21 5.84
C LYS A 106 -0.10 16.72 7.25
N ASN A 107 -0.94 16.40 8.24
CA ASN A 107 -0.76 16.82 9.63
C ASN A 107 0.08 15.82 10.42
N GLU A 108 0.01 14.52 10.10
CA GLU A 108 0.74 13.47 10.82
C GLU A 108 2.01 12.98 10.13
N VAL A 109 2.28 13.43 8.89
CA VAL A 109 3.42 12.97 8.07
C VAL A 109 3.45 11.43 8.00
N SER A 110 2.27 10.83 7.94
CA SER A 110 2.06 9.39 7.92
C SER A 110 1.50 8.98 6.56
N ILE A 111 1.96 7.83 6.06
CA ILE A 111 1.37 7.18 4.91
C ILE A 111 0.50 6.06 5.45
N TYR A 112 -0.80 6.14 5.18
CA TYR A 112 -1.70 5.03 5.44
C TYR A 112 -2.22 4.48 4.13
N VAL A 113 -2.56 3.19 4.17
CA VAL A 113 -3.07 2.44 3.03
C VAL A 113 -4.50 2.05 3.36
N ILE A 114 -5.44 2.25 2.45
CA ILE A 114 -6.81 1.75 2.60
C ILE A 114 -7.22 0.97 1.35
N HIS A 115 -8.36 0.29 1.45
CA HIS A 115 -9.03 -0.32 0.32
C HIS A 115 -10.26 0.51 -0.02
N GLY A 116 -10.38 0.92 -1.27
CA GLY A 116 -11.52 1.70 -1.77
C GLY A 116 -12.22 0.97 -2.90
N ARG A 117 -13.55 1.00 -2.89
CA ARG A 117 -14.39 0.54 -4.00
C ARG A 117 -14.57 1.68 -4.99
N VAL A 118 -14.21 1.46 -6.24
CA VAL A 118 -14.38 2.43 -7.32
C VAL A 118 -15.86 2.65 -7.57
N LEU A 119 -16.32 3.90 -7.46
CA LEU A 119 -17.67 4.32 -7.80
C LEU A 119 -17.75 4.78 -9.26
N ARG A 120 -16.78 5.59 -9.69
CA ARG A 120 -16.68 6.09 -11.07
C ARG A 120 -15.28 6.61 -11.39
N CYS A 121 -14.96 6.66 -12.68
CA CYS A 121 -13.80 7.37 -13.21
C CYS A 121 -14.25 8.71 -13.79
N ASN A 122 -13.60 9.80 -13.37
CA ASN A 122 -13.92 11.14 -13.80
C ASN A 122 -13.15 11.50 -15.09
N GLU A 123 -13.59 12.55 -15.79
CA GLU A 123 -12.98 13.01 -17.05
C GLU A 123 -11.52 13.48 -16.88
N ASP A 124 -11.18 13.98 -15.69
CA ASP A 124 -9.82 14.43 -15.36
C ASP A 124 -8.88 13.29 -14.92
N ARG A 125 -9.30 12.04 -15.13
CA ARG A 125 -8.61 10.80 -14.74
C ARG A 125 -8.55 10.53 -13.23
N SER A 126 -9.12 11.39 -12.39
CA SER A 126 -9.34 11.03 -11.00
C SER A 126 -10.42 9.95 -10.88
N VAL A 127 -10.34 9.16 -9.82
CA VAL A 127 -11.26 8.08 -9.51
C VAL A 127 -12.01 8.44 -8.24
N GLN A 128 -13.34 8.36 -8.28
CA GLN A 128 -14.15 8.42 -7.08
C GLN A 128 -14.20 7.03 -6.46
N VAL A 129 -13.86 6.93 -5.19
CA VAL A 129 -13.87 5.69 -4.42
C VAL A 129 -14.67 5.85 -3.14
N GLU A 130 -15.26 4.77 -2.66
CA GLU A 130 -15.85 4.62 -1.33
C GLU A 130 -14.91 3.73 -0.50
N ASP A 131 -14.45 4.19 0.65
CA ASP A 131 -13.64 3.38 1.56
C ASP A 131 -14.43 2.17 2.06
N THR A 132 -13.84 0.98 1.90
CA THR A 132 -14.49 -0.27 2.27
C THR A 132 -14.68 -0.46 3.77
N SER A 133 -13.91 0.24 4.61
CA SER A 133 -14.02 0.15 6.07
C SER A 133 -15.04 1.15 6.63
N THR A 134 -15.04 2.38 6.12
CA THR A 134 -15.79 3.51 6.70
C THR A 134 -17.03 3.89 5.89
N GLY A 135 -17.08 3.55 4.60
CA GLY A 135 -18.09 4.03 3.66
C GLY A 135 -17.91 5.50 3.26
N GLU A 136 -16.77 6.12 3.58
CA GLU A 136 -16.50 7.50 3.20
C GLU A 136 -16.07 7.64 1.74
N ASP A 137 -16.51 8.72 1.11
CA ASP A 137 -16.25 9.00 -0.31
C ASP A 137 -14.97 9.84 -0.47
N TYR A 138 -14.04 9.33 -1.28
CA TYR A 138 -12.80 10.03 -1.60
C TYR A 138 -12.62 10.18 -3.12
N ARG A 139 -12.07 11.33 -3.52
CA ARG A 139 -11.55 11.53 -4.87
C ARG A 139 -10.05 11.31 -4.86
N VAL A 140 -9.61 10.27 -5.56
CA VAL A 140 -8.20 9.85 -5.60
C VAL A 140 -7.68 10.02 -7.01
N VAL A 141 -6.43 10.45 -7.12
CA VAL A 141 -5.73 10.49 -8.40
C VAL A 141 -5.10 9.12 -8.68
N ASP A 142 -4.92 8.77 -9.95
CA ASP A 142 -4.40 7.48 -10.39
C ASP A 142 -3.07 7.08 -9.74
N TRP A 143 -2.14 8.03 -9.52
CA TRP A 143 -0.85 7.78 -8.86
C TRP A 143 -0.94 7.41 -7.37
N ASN A 144 -2.08 7.63 -6.72
CA ASN A 144 -2.31 7.18 -5.35
C ASN A 144 -2.83 5.73 -5.28
N ILE A 145 -3.11 5.09 -6.43
CA ILE A 145 -3.58 3.72 -6.48
C ILE A 145 -2.38 2.77 -6.59
N LEU A 146 -2.21 1.92 -5.57
CA LEU A 146 -1.13 0.93 -5.49
C LEU A 146 -1.35 -0.25 -6.42
N GLY A 147 -2.60 -0.73 -6.47
CA GLY A 147 -3.00 -1.94 -7.18
C GLY A 147 -4.50 -2.18 -7.08
N LYS A 148 -5.05 -2.88 -8.07
CA LYS A 148 -6.42 -3.40 -8.06
C LYS A 148 -6.42 -4.78 -7.41
N LEU A 149 -7.23 -4.99 -6.38
CA LEU A 149 -7.42 -6.30 -5.76
C LEU A 149 -8.21 -7.20 -6.71
N VAL A 150 -7.68 -8.38 -7.02
CA VAL A 150 -8.28 -9.30 -8.01
C VAL A 150 -8.66 -10.65 -7.39
N LYS A 151 -8.03 -11.01 -6.28
CA LYS A 151 -8.34 -12.23 -5.54
C LYS A 151 -7.91 -12.10 -4.08
N VAL A 152 -8.75 -12.61 -3.20
CA VAL A 152 -8.43 -12.89 -1.80
C VAL A 152 -8.43 -14.40 -1.64
N ILE A 153 -7.32 -14.95 -1.15
CA ILE A 153 -7.15 -16.37 -0.87
C ILE A 153 -7.30 -16.53 0.65
N PRO A 154 -8.40 -17.17 1.12
CA PRO A 154 -8.69 -17.23 2.54
C PRO A 154 -7.64 -18.02 3.32
N PHE A 155 -7.34 -17.54 4.53
CA PHE A 155 -6.51 -18.25 5.49
C PHE A 155 -6.94 -19.71 5.68
N GLY A 156 -5.95 -20.61 5.64
CA GLY A 156 -6.16 -22.04 5.87
C GLY A 156 -6.76 -22.81 4.68
N SER A 157 -7.12 -22.14 3.57
CA SER A 157 -7.53 -22.81 2.33
C SER A 157 -6.38 -23.62 1.72
N VAL A 158 -6.70 -24.54 0.80
CA VAL A 158 -5.69 -25.38 0.11
C VAL A 158 -4.63 -24.51 -0.57
N GLU A 159 -5.06 -23.51 -1.33
CA GLU A 159 -4.17 -22.58 -2.02
C GLU A 159 -3.34 -21.73 -1.04
N TRP A 160 -3.90 -21.39 0.13
CA TRP A 160 -3.15 -20.71 1.18
C TRP A 160 -2.03 -21.58 1.76
N GLN A 161 -2.30 -22.87 2.01
CA GLN A 161 -1.32 -23.81 2.54
C GLN A 161 -0.14 -24.03 1.57
N GLU A 162 -0.37 -23.85 0.27
CA GLU A 162 0.67 -23.91 -0.75
C GLU A 162 1.49 -22.61 -0.80
N LEU A 163 0.83 -21.45 -0.79
CA LEU A 163 1.47 -20.16 -1.02
C LEU A 163 2.13 -19.56 0.23
N PHE A 164 1.48 -19.64 1.40
CA PHE A 164 1.97 -18.96 2.60
C PHE A 164 3.35 -19.45 3.05
N PRO A 165 3.65 -20.77 3.11
CA PRO A 165 4.99 -21.24 3.48
C PRO A 165 6.09 -20.75 2.53
N ALA A 166 5.77 -20.57 1.24
CA ALA A 166 6.70 -20.07 0.24
C ALA A 166 7.01 -18.56 0.38
N SER A 167 6.16 -17.81 1.10
CA SER A 167 6.36 -16.38 1.33
C SER A 167 7.54 -16.06 2.26
N GLY A 168 7.96 -17.02 3.09
CA GLY A 168 9.00 -16.81 4.11
C GLY A 168 8.57 -15.94 5.29
N ILE A 169 7.29 -15.54 5.38
CA ILE A 169 6.77 -14.74 6.49
C ILE A 169 6.62 -15.61 7.74
N PRO A 170 7.20 -15.22 8.89
CA PRO A 170 7.08 -15.98 10.13
C PRO A 170 5.62 -16.05 10.60
N LYS A 171 5.21 -17.21 11.12
CA LYS A 171 3.86 -17.36 11.71
C LYS A 171 3.67 -16.40 12.89
N GLU A 172 4.72 -16.08 13.62
CA GLU A 172 4.73 -15.16 14.77
C GLU A 172 4.33 -13.73 14.36
N TRP A 173 4.74 -13.29 13.17
CA TRP A 173 4.31 -12.01 12.62
C TRP A 173 2.80 -12.01 12.38
N LEU A 174 2.28 -13.09 11.81
CA LEU A 174 0.84 -13.24 11.55
C LEU A 174 0.04 -13.33 12.85
N THR A 175 0.51 -14.08 13.84
CA THR A 175 -0.07 -14.13 15.19
C THR A 175 -0.18 -12.72 15.78
N THR A 176 0.90 -11.93 15.72
CA THR A 176 0.94 -10.56 16.24
C THR A 176 -0.06 -9.65 15.52
N SER A 177 -0.17 -9.78 14.19
CA SER A 177 -1.15 -9.04 13.38
C SER A 177 -2.59 -9.40 13.76
N VAL A 178 -2.91 -10.70 13.91
CA VAL A 178 -4.24 -11.17 14.31
C VAL A 178 -4.62 -10.65 15.69
N GLU A 179 -3.71 -10.73 16.68
CA GLU A 179 -3.93 -10.21 18.03
C GLU A 179 -4.15 -8.69 18.04
N GLY A 180 -3.35 -7.94 17.25
CA GLY A 180 -3.50 -6.50 17.08
C GLY A 180 -4.89 -6.12 16.58
N ASN A 181 -5.39 -6.84 15.57
CA ASN A 181 -6.73 -6.61 15.02
C ASN A 181 -7.84 -6.98 16.00
N ILE A 182 -7.70 -8.07 16.77
CA ILE A 182 -8.67 -8.40 17.82
C ILE A 182 -8.79 -7.25 18.82
N ARG A 183 -7.66 -6.72 19.32
CA ARG A 183 -7.66 -5.58 20.26
C ARG A 183 -8.34 -4.35 19.65
N SER A 184 -7.93 -3.99 18.43
CA SER A 184 -8.50 -2.84 17.72
C SER A 184 -10.02 -2.98 17.52
N LEU A 185 -10.50 -4.17 17.14
CA LEU A 185 -11.92 -4.43 16.98
C LEU A 185 -12.69 -4.38 18.30
N GLN A 186 -12.11 -4.89 19.40
CA GLN A 186 -12.72 -4.82 20.72
C GLN A 186 -12.94 -3.38 21.18
N GLU A 187 -12.02 -2.48 20.85
CA GLU A 187 -12.06 -1.05 21.17
C GLU A 187 -12.91 -0.24 20.20
N SER A 188 -13.27 -0.79 19.03
CA SER A 188 -14.05 -0.12 17.99
C SER A 188 -15.56 -0.24 18.18
N ASP A 189 -16.32 0.66 17.56
CA ASP A 189 -17.79 0.57 17.42
C ASP A 189 -18.22 -0.05 16.08
N ALA A 190 -17.34 -0.82 15.43
CA ALA A 190 -17.61 -1.42 14.13
C ALA A 190 -18.77 -2.43 14.18
N SER A 191 -19.68 -2.33 13.21
CA SER A 191 -20.73 -3.33 13.00
C SER A 191 -20.13 -4.69 12.64
N GLY A 192 -20.70 -5.78 13.17
CA GLY A 192 -20.21 -7.14 12.92
C GLY A 192 -18.89 -7.51 13.62
N LYS A 193 -18.38 -6.66 14.53
CA LYS A 193 -17.11 -6.92 15.23
C LYS A 193 -17.06 -8.25 15.99
N ASP A 194 -18.18 -8.70 16.54
CA ASP A 194 -18.21 -9.96 17.32
C ASP A 194 -17.95 -11.19 16.45
N GLU A 195 -18.53 -11.22 15.24
CA GLU A 195 -18.28 -12.27 14.25
C GLU A 195 -16.84 -12.21 13.76
N ALA A 196 -16.33 -11.01 13.48
CA ALA A 196 -14.95 -10.82 13.07
C ALA A 196 -13.95 -11.27 14.15
N ILE A 197 -14.19 -10.92 15.41
CA ILE A 197 -13.37 -11.36 16.56
C ILE A 197 -13.44 -12.89 16.71
N ALA A 198 -14.61 -13.51 16.51
CA ALA A 198 -14.75 -14.95 16.60
C ALA A 198 -13.92 -15.68 15.51
N GLU A 199 -13.97 -15.19 14.28
CA GLU A 199 -13.17 -15.71 13.17
C GLU A 199 -11.66 -15.51 13.42
N LEU A 200 -11.25 -14.33 13.89
CA LEU A 200 -9.84 -14.07 14.21
C LEU A 200 -9.32 -14.95 15.34
N LYS A 201 -10.14 -15.20 16.38
CA LYS A 201 -9.83 -16.16 17.43
C LYS A 201 -9.73 -17.59 16.91
N ARG A 202 -10.51 -17.97 15.89
CA ARG A 202 -10.37 -19.28 15.23
C ARG A 202 -9.02 -19.40 14.53
N ARG A 203 -8.65 -18.42 13.71
CA ARG A 203 -7.36 -18.38 13.01
C ARG A 203 -6.18 -18.42 13.97
N LEU A 204 -6.27 -17.68 15.08
CA LEU A 204 -5.23 -17.67 16.11
C LEU A 204 -4.97 -19.07 16.69
N ARG A 205 -6.03 -19.88 16.90
CA ARG A 205 -5.89 -21.27 17.38
C ARG A 205 -5.23 -22.21 16.36
N GLU A 206 -5.22 -21.86 15.09
CA GLU A 206 -4.58 -22.66 14.02
C GLU A 206 -3.13 -22.24 13.78
N LEU A 207 -2.73 -21.07 14.30
CA LEU A 207 -1.37 -20.55 14.23
C LEU A 207 -0.50 -20.98 15.41
N VAL A 208 -1.11 -21.22 16.57
CA VAL A 208 -0.48 -21.60 17.85
C VAL A 208 -0.42 -23.12 18.01
#